data_AF-A0A7X4BEW8-F1
#
_entry.id   AF-A0A7X4BEW8-F1
#
_cell.length_a   1.000
_cell.length_b   1.000
_cell.length_c   1.000
_cell.angle_alpha   90.00
_cell.angle_beta   90.00
_cell.angle_gamma   90.00
#
_symmetry.space_group_name_H-M   'P 1'
#
loop_
_entity.id
_entity.type
_entity.pdbx_description
1 polymer ?
#
loop_
_entity_poly.entity_id
_entity_poly.type
_entity_poly.pdbx_seq_one_letter_code
_entity_poly.pdbx_strand_id
1 'polypeptide(L)'
;MEQILAFLSDLPPLLLYVVLGLGAAIENVLPIVPADTVIVTGGFIAGLGVAGVIPVFLSVWGFNVAGAVAVYAVGRRYGPEFFSTGRGRHLLAKGQMRRLEAFYARWGVAAIFAGRFLPGFRALVPVFAGVAGLGWGRV
;
A
#
# COMPACT_ATOMS: atom_id res chain seq x y z
N MET A 1 14.60 -25.69 9.10
CA MET A 1 13.51 -25.11 9.93
C MET A 1 14.02 -24.66 11.28
N GLU A 2 14.79 -25.49 12.01
CA GLU A 2 15.43 -25.15 13.29
C GLU A 2 16.23 -23.83 13.29
N GLN A 3 17.07 -23.57 12.27
CA GLN A 3 17.85 -22.32 12.17
C GLN A 3 17.00 -21.06 11.93
N ILE A 4 15.87 -21.19 11.23
CA ILE A 4 14.95 -20.07 11.00
C ILE A 4 14.20 -19.76 12.30
N LEU A 5 13.80 -20.80 13.04
CA LEU A 5 13.16 -20.65 14.35
C LEU A 5 14.11 -20.04 15.39
N ALA A 6 15.38 -20.46 15.42
CA ALA A 6 16.38 -19.90 16.31
C ALA A 6 16.66 -18.41 16.00
N PHE A 7 16.81 -18.06 14.72
CA PHE A 7 17.02 -16.67 14.29
C PHE A 7 15.80 -15.77 14.55
N LEU A 8 14.57 -16.31 14.46
CA LEU A 8 13.34 -15.58 14.78
C LEU A 8 13.08 -15.44 16.28
N SER A 9 13.61 -16.37 17.10
CA SER A 9 13.48 -16.34 18.57
C SER A 9 14.47 -15.39 19.24
N ASP A 10 15.62 -15.13 18.61
CA ASP A 10 16.63 -14.16 19.07
C ASP A 10 16.29 -12.72 18.66
N LEU A 11 15.33 -12.51 17.76
CA LEU A 11 14.91 -11.18 17.34
C LEU A 11 13.95 -10.56 18.37
N PRO A 12 14.10 -9.27 18.69
CA PRO A 12 13.11 -8.57 19.48
C PRO A 12 11.74 -8.72 18.81
N PRO A 13 10.66 -9.10 19.53
CA PRO A 13 9.32 -9.27 18.96
C PRO A 13 8.86 -8.03 18.18
N LEU A 14 9.30 -6.86 18.65
CA LEU A 14 9.04 -5.57 18.02
C LEU A 14 9.68 -5.45 16.62
N LEU A 15 10.90 -5.96 16.43
CA LEU A 15 11.59 -5.93 15.14
C LEU A 15 10.90 -6.85 14.12
N LEU A 16 10.42 -8.02 14.57
CA LEU A 16 9.65 -8.94 13.74
C LEU A 16 8.37 -8.27 13.21
N TYR A 17 7.63 -7.57 14.09
CA TYR A 17 6.42 -6.84 13.71
C TYR A 17 6.71 -5.68 12.75
N VAL A 18 7.79 -4.94 12.98
CA VAL A 18 8.21 -3.84 12.10
C VAL A 18 8.63 -4.36 10.72
N VAL A 19 9.38 -5.46 10.65
CA VAL A 19 9.82 -6.04 9.36
C VAL A 19 8.61 -6.56 8.57
N LEU A 20 7.67 -7.25 9.22
CA LEU A 20 6.44 -7.71 8.58
C LEU A 20 5.56 -6.53 8.12
N GLY A 21 5.43 -5.50 8.95
CA GLY A 21 4.69 -4.28 8.63
C GLY A 21 5.31 -3.52 7.46
N LEU A 22 6.62 -3.27 7.48
CA LEU A 22 7.33 -2.60 6.40
C LEU A 22 7.32 -3.42 5.11
N GLY A 23 7.51 -4.74 5.19
CA GLY A 23 7.40 -5.62 4.03
C GLY A 23 6.03 -5.52 3.35
N ALA A 24 4.96 -5.47 4.14
CA ALA A 24 3.60 -5.26 3.63
C ALA A 24 3.36 -3.83 3.13
N ALA A 25 4.04 -2.83 3.68
CA ALA A 25 3.92 -1.43 3.25
C ALA A 25 4.64 -1.15 1.93
N ILE A 26 5.77 -1.83 1.67
CA ILE A 26 6.59 -1.68 0.46
C ILE A 26 5.78 -1.97 -0.82
N GLU A 27 4.81 -2.88 -0.78
CA GLU A 27 3.92 -3.13 -1.93
C GLU A 27 3.22 -1.85 -2.41
N ASN A 28 2.86 -0.95 -1.50
CA ASN A 28 2.20 0.32 -1.87
C ASN A 28 3.13 1.23 -2.70
N VAL A 29 4.45 1.06 -2.58
CA VAL A 29 5.46 1.84 -3.29
C VAL A 29 5.93 1.11 -4.56
N LEU A 30 6.04 -0.22 -4.50
CA LEU A 30 6.48 -1.07 -5.60
C LEU A 30 5.44 -2.17 -5.85
N PRO A 31 4.57 -2.04 -6.87
CA PRO A 31 3.50 -3.01 -7.16
C PRO A 31 3.99 -4.41 -7.60
N ILE A 32 5.31 -4.64 -7.59
CA ILE A 32 5.96 -5.90 -7.97
C ILE A 32 6.14 -6.82 -6.74
N VAL A 33 6.02 -6.31 -5.51
CA VAL A 33 6.24 -7.09 -4.29
C VAL A 33 4.95 -7.75 -3.82
N PRO A 34 4.88 -9.09 -3.72
CA PRO A 34 3.69 -9.77 -3.19
C PRO A 34 3.64 -9.64 -1.66
N ALA A 35 2.87 -8.67 -1.12
CA ALA A 35 2.67 -8.59 0.33
C ALA A 35 1.91 -9.80 0.88
N ASP A 36 1.15 -10.51 0.04
CA ASP A 36 0.44 -11.72 0.43
C ASP A 36 1.42 -12.78 0.98
N THR A 37 2.64 -12.86 0.44
CA THR A 37 3.70 -13.73 0.97
C THR A 37 4.17 -13.31 2.36
N VAL A 38 4.29 -12.01 2.61
CA VAL A 38 4.68 -11.45 3.92
C VAL A 38 3.58 -11.71 4.95
N ILE A 39 2.32 -11.53 4.57
CA ILE A 39 1.16 -11.78 5.43
C ILE A 39 1.04 -13.28 5.78
N VAL A 40 1.16 -14.15 4.79
CA VAL A 40 1.12 -15.62 5.00
C VAL A 40 2.27 -16.06 5.89
N THR A 41 3.46 -15.50 5.69
CA THR A 41 4.63 -15.80 6.53
C THR A 41 4.44 -15.28 7.96
N GLY A 42 3.92 -14.06 8.14
CA GLY A 42 3.58 -13.51 9.45
C GLY A 42 2.52 -14.34 10.18
N GLY A 43 1.49 -14.79 9.48
CA GLY A 43 0.46 -15.68 10.02
C GLY A 43 1.00 -17.06 10.38
N PHE A 44 1.90 -17.61 9.57
CA PHE A 44 2.58 -18.88 9.86
C PHE A 44 3.45 -18.78 11.12
N ILE A 45 4.24 -17.72 11.25
CA ILE A 45 5.06 -17.45 12.45
C ILE A 45 4.17 -17.26 13.69
N ALA A 46 3.02 -16.60 13.54
CA ALA A 46 2.06 -16.46 14.63
C ALA A 46 1.43 -17.79 15.04
N GLY A 47 1.11 -18.65 14.07
CA GLY A 47 0.59 -20.00 14.31
C GLY A 47 1.58 -20.94 15.00
N LEU A 48 2.89 -20.67 14.88
CA LEU A 48 3.96 -21.39 15.57
C LEU A 48 4.15 -20.97 17.04
N GLY A 49 3.38 -19.98 17.54
CA GLY A 49 3.47 -19.49 18.91
C GLY A 49 4.65 -18.54 19.17
N VAL A 50 5.44 -18.22 18.14
CA VAL A 50 6.57 -17.27 18.21
C VAL A 50 6.08 -15.81 18.27
N ALA A 51 4.88 -15.54 17.77
CA ALA A 51 4.29 -14.21 17.72
C ALA A 51 2.78 -14.25 18.01
N GLY A 52 2.25 -13.21 18.67
CA GLY A 52 0.81 -13.07 18.82
C GLY A 52 0.13 -12.75 17.48
N VAL A 53 -0.98 -13.43 17.17
CA VAL A 53 -1.78 -13.18 15.95
C VAL A 53 -2.27 -11.73 15.89
N ILE A 54 -2.76 -11.21 17.02
CA ILE A 54 -3.29 -9.84 17.15
C ILE A 54 -2.20 -8.77 16.85
N PRO A 55 -1.02 -8.80 17.49
CA PRO A 55 0.03 -7.81 17.21
C PRO A 55 0.58 -7.90 15.78
N VAL A 56 0.68 -9.10 15.19
CA VAL A 56 1.05 -9.24 13.77
C VAL A 56 0.00 -8.57 12.89
N PHE A 57 -1.28 -8.86 13.12
CA PHE A 57 -2.37 -8.26 12.36
C PHE A 57 -2.38 -6.73 12.45
N LEU A 58 -2.31 -6.17 13.67
CA LEU A 58 -2.31 -4.73 13.88
C LEU A 58 -1.10 -4.04 13.25
N SER A 59 0.08 -4.69 13.30
CA SER A 59 1.29 -4.13 12.71
C SER A 59 1.21 -4.12 11.19
N VAL A 60 0.88 -5.25 10.57
CA VAL A 60 0.70 -5.36 9.11
C VAL A 60 -0.36 -4.36 8.63
N TRP A 61 -1.50 -4.33 9.29
CA TRP A 61 -2.60 -3.42 8.93
C TRP A 61 -2.18 -1.96 9.08
N GLY A 62 -1.60 -1.59 10.22
CA GLY A 62 -1.20 -0.22 10.51
C GLY A 62 -0.14 0.31 9.54
N PHE A 63 0.91 -0.48 9.28
CA PHE A 63 1.96 -0.10 8.33
C PHE A 63 1.44 -0.07 6.88
N ASN A 64 0.57 -1.00 6.48
CA ASN A 64 -0.01 -0.99 5.14
C ASN A 64 -0.92 0.24 4.92
N VAL A 65 -1.76 0.58 5.91
CA VAL A 65 -2.59 1.80 5.88
C VAL A 65 -1.71 3.04 5.85
N ALA A 66 -0.68 3.12 6.70
CA ALA A 66 0.25 4.25 6.71
C ALA A 66 0.98 4.41 5.37
N GLY A 67 1.42 3.31 4.76
CA GLY A 67 2.04 3.30 3.43
C GLY A 67 1.09 3.81 2.35
N ALA A 68 -0.16 3.33 2.33
CA ALA A 68 -1.18 3.80 1.40
C ALA A 68 -1.47 5.30 1.57
N VAL A 69 -1.57 5.79 2.81
CA VAL A 69 -1.77 7.21 3.12
C VAL A 69 -0.56 8.05 2.69
N ALA A 70 0.66 7.57 2.93
CA ALA A 70 1.88 8.26 2.51
C ALA A 70 1.94 8.41 0.99
N VAL A 71 1.66 7.33 0.26
CA VAL A 71 1.63 7.32 -1.22
C VAL A 71 0.54 8.23 -1.76
N TYR A 72 -0.66 8.22 -1.15
CA TYR A 72 -1.73 9.15 -1.47
C TYR A 72 -1.33 10.61 -1.23
N ALA A 73 -0.71 10.91 -0.09
CA ALA A 73 -0.28 12.26 0.26
C ALA A 73 0.81 12.78 -0.70
N VAL A 74 1.75 11.91 -1.08
CA VAL A 74 2.77 12.21 -2.11
C VAL A 74 2.09 12.45 -3.46
N GLY A 75 1.19 11.57 -3.89
CA GLY A 75 0.43 11.73 -5.14
C GLY A 75 -0.42 12.99 -5.17
N ARG A 76 -1.01 13.40 -4.04
CA ARG A 76 -1.80 14.62 -3.92
C ARG A 76 -0.97 15.89 -3.94
N ARG A 77 0.19 15.88 -3.28
CA ARG A 77 1.06 17.06 -3.19
C ARG A 77 1.88 17.27 -4.46
N TYR A 78 2.46 16.20 -4.99
CA TYR A 78 3.38 16.27 -6.12
C TYR A 78 2.75 15.89 -7.46
N GLY A 79 1.59 15.21 -7.47
CA GLY A 79 0.93 14.76 -8.70
C GLY A 79 0.56 15.91 -9.65
N PRO A 80 -0.20 16.93 -9.21
CA PRO A 80 -0.61 18.02 -10.09
C PRO A 80 0.57 18.76 -10.73
N GLU A 81 1.66 18.96 -9.99
CA GLU A 81 2.89 19.62 -10.45
C GLU A 81 3.72 18.69 -11.35
N PHE A 82 3.84 17.41 -11.01
CA PHE A 82 4.59 16.41 -11.79
C PHE A 82 3.93 16.10 -13.15
N PHE A 83 2.59 16.10 -13.22
CA PHE A 83 1.85 15.85 -14.46
C PHE A 83 1.59 17.11 -15.28
N SER A 84 1.72 18.31 -14.70
CA SER A 84 1.68 19.57 -15.45
C SER A 84 3.04 19.96 -16.07
N THR A 85 4.15 19.43 -15.55
CA THR A 85 5.51 19.82 -15.98
C THR A 85 6.34 18.65 -16.53
N GLY A 86 6.92 18.78 -17.73
CA GLY A 86 8.00 17.89 -18.24
C GLY A 86 7.63 16.41 -18.46
N ARG A 87 8.45 15.50 -17.92
CA ARG A 87 8.44 14.02 -18.16
C ARG A 87 7.15 13.31 -17.72
N GLY A 88 6.41 13.85 -16.73
CA GLY A 88 5.14 13.28 -16.29
C GLY A 88 4.02 13.36 -17.33
N ARG A 89 4.06 14.37 -18.21
CA ARG A 89 3.14 14.49 -19.36
C ARG A 89 3.33 13.38 -20.42
N HIS A 90 4.47 12.70 -20.43
CA HIS A 90 4.69 11.52 -21.29
C HIS A 90 4.20 10.21 -20.66
N LEU A 91 4.10 10.14 -19.33
CA LEU A 91 3.60 8.96 -18.61
C LEU A 91 2.07 8.84 -18.65
N LEU A 92 1.35 9.98 -18.69
CA LEU A 92 -0.09 10.02 -18.91
C LEU A 92 -0.39 10.76 -20.21
N ALA A 93 -1.00 10.07 -21.18
CA ALA A 93 -1.38 10.68 -22.45
C ALA A 93 -2.34 11.86 -22.23
N LYS A 94 -2.27 12.88 -23.10
CA LYS A 94 -3.17 14.04 -23.07
C LYS A 94 -4.63 13.57 -23.00
N GLY A 95 -5.32 13.91 -21.91
CA GLY A 95 -6.72 13.54 -21.68
C GLY A 95 -6.96 12.32 -20.80
N GLN A 96 -5.95 11.47 -20.52
CA GLN A 96 -6.09 10.41 -19.52
C GLN A 96 -6.28 10.97 -18.12
N MET A 97 -5.60 12.07 -17.79
CA MET A 97 -5.82 12.77 -16.51
C MET A 97 -7.28 13.21 -16.35
N ARG A 98 -7.84 13.88 -17.36
CA ARG A 98 -9.26 14.29 -17.36
C ARG A 98 -10.22 13.10 -17.25
N ARG A 99 -9.90 11.96 -17.87
CA ARG A 99 -10.72 10.74 -17.74
C ARG A 99 -10.61 10.16 -16.33
N LEU A 100 -9.43 10.17 -15.74
CA LEU A 100 -9.17 9.69 -14.38
C LEU A 100 -9.91 10.57 -13.36
N GLU A 101 -9.81 11.90 -13.51
CA GLU A 101 -10.57 12.88 -12.72
C GLU A 101 -12.07 12.66 -12.87
N ALA A 102 -12.60 12.52 -14.09
CA ALA A 102 -14.02 12.27 -14.32
C ALA A 102 -14.50 10.93 -13.73
N PHE A 103 -13.65 9.89 -13.79
CA PHE A 103 -13.92 8.58 -13.21
C PHE A 103 -13.99 8.67 -11.68
N TYR A 104 -13.00 9.27 -11.04
CA TYR A 104 -12.99 9.45 -9.59
C TYR A 104 -14.03 10.47 -9.11
N ALA A 105 -14.39 11.47 -9.91
CA ALA A 105 -15.50 12.38 -9.60
C ALA A 105 -16.84 11.65 -9.57
N ARG A 106 -17.02 10.64 -10.43
CA ARG A 106 -18.26 9.85 -10.52
C ARG A 106 -18.32 8.70 -9.52
N TRP A 107 -17.21 8.01 -9.28
CA TRP A 107 -17.17 6.77 -8.50
C TRP A 107 -16.47 6.92 -7.14
N GLY A 108 -15.56 7.88 -6.97
CA GLY A 108 -14.90 8.21 -5.70
C GLY A 108 -14.48 7.00 -4.86
N VAL A 109 -15.06 6.89 -3.66
CA VAL A 109 -14.85 5.81 -2.69
C VAL A 109 -15.16 4.43 -3.28
N ALA A 110 -16.20 4.31 -4.12
CA ALA A 110 -16.55 3.03 -4.73
C ALA A 110 -15.47 2.53 -5.70
N ALA A 111 -14.80 3.44 -6.42
CA ALA A 111 -13.66 3.09 -7.27
C ALA A 111 -12.45 2.65 -6.43
N ILE A 112 -12.21 3.30 -5.29
CA ILE A 112 -11.13 2.93 -4.38
C ILE A 112 -11.39 1.55 -3.76
N PHE A 113 -12.63 1.32 -3.33
CA PHE A 113 -13.07 0.05 -2.77
C PHE A 113 -12.96 -1.07 -3.79
N ALA A 114 -13.50 -0.89 -5.00
CA ALA A 114 -13.41 -1.89 -6.06
C ALA A 114 -11.95 -2.16 -6.48
N GLY A 115 -11.14 -1.12 -6.61
CA GLY A 115 -9.72 -1.24 -6.96
C GLY A 115 -8.89 -1.97 -5.92
N ARG A 116 -9.31 -1.96 -4.64
CA ARG A 116 -8.66 -2.75 -3.58
C ARG A 116 -8.81 -4.26 -3.74
N PHE A 117 -9.85 -4.73 -4.45
CA PHE A 117 -10.04 -6.15 -4.71
C PHE A 117 -9.29 -6.65 -5.95
N LEU A 118 -8.69 -5.75 -6.75
CA LEU A 118 -7.86 -6.14 -7.89
C LEU A 118 -6.38 -6.21 -7.47
N PRO A 119 -5.76 -7.41 -7.44
CA PRO A 119 -4.33 -7.57 -7.17
C PRO A 119 -3.49 -6.75 -8.16
N GLY A 120 -2.42 -6.12 -7.68
CA GLY A 120 -1.56 -5.22 -8.47
C GLY A 120 -2.17 -3.85 -8.77
N PHE A 121 -3.48 -3.76 -9.02
CA PHE A 121 -4.18 -2.48 -9.20
C PHE A 121 -4.39 -1.74 -7.88
N ARG A 122 -4.56 -2.46 -6.77
CA ARG A 122 -4.77 -1.89 -5.41
C ARG A 122 -3.70 -0.89 -4.97
N ALA A 123 -2.44 -1.10 -5.36
CA ALA A 123 -1.33 -0.19 -5.03
C ALA A 123 -1.38 1.11 -5.87
N LEU A 124 -1.95 1.05 -7.07
CA LEU A 124 -2.09 2.21 -7.96
C LEU A 124 -3.29 3.09 -7.58
N VAL A 125 -4.29 2.54 -6.92
CA VAL A 125 -5.49 3.26 -6.46
C VAL A 125 -5.14 4.50 -5.61
N PRO A 126 -4.39 4.41 -4.50
CA PRO A 126 -4.07 5.58 -3.69
C PRO A 126 -3.21 6.62 -4.44
N VAL A 127 -2.33 6.17 -5.34
CA VAL A 127 -1.54 7.05 -6.22
C VAL A 127 -2.47 7.87 -7.10
N PHE A 128 -3.33 7.21 -7.87
CA PHE A 128 -4.24 7.85 -8.80
C PHE A 128 -5.30 8.71 -8.09
N ALA A 129 -5.79 8.28 -6.93
CA ALA A 129 -6.71 9.06 -6.11
C ALA A 129 -6.07 10.35 -5.59
N GLY A 130 -4.79 10.29 -5.19
CA GLY A 130 -4.01 11.46 -4.80
C GLY A 130 -3.80 12.42 -5.96
N VAL A 131 -3.33 11.90 -7.09
CA VAL A 131 -3.08 12.69 -8.32
C VAL A 131 -4.35 13.35 -8.86
N ALA A 132 -5.50 12.69 -8.79
CA ALA A 132 -6.79 13.24 -9.17
C ALA A 132 -7.35 14.28 -8.17
N GLY A 133 -6.64 14.55 -7.08
CA GLY A 133 -6.98 15.60 -6.12
C GLY A 133 -8.21 15.28 -5.26
N LEU A 134 -8.58 14.02 -5.09
CA LEU A 134 -9.73 13.64 -4.26
C LEU A 134 -9.57 14.20 -2.84
N GLY A 135 -10.63 14.81 -2.28
CA GLY A 135 -10.64 15.27 -0.89
C GLY A 135 -10.54 14.12 0.10
N TRP A 136 -9.95 14.35 1.29
CA TRP A 136 -9.83 13.32 2.35
C TRP A 136 -11.16 12.66 2.72
N GLY A 137 -12.29 13.36 2.61
CA GLY A 137 -13.63 12.81 2.85
C GLY A 137 -14.21 11.95 1.73
N ARG A 138 -13.48 11.72 0.63
CA ARG A 138 -13.89 10.88 -0.50
C ARG A 138 -12.88 9.78 -0.82
N VAL A 139 -11.95 9.51 0.09
CA VAL A 139 -10.85 8.53 -0.01
C VAL A 139 -11.01 7.44 1.05
#